data_AF-A0A935Z2G4-F1
#
_entry.id   AF-A0A935Z2G4-F1
#
_cell.length_a   1.000
_cell.length_b   1.000
_cell.length_c   1.000
_cell.angle_alpha   90.00
_cell.angle_beta   90.00
_cell.angle_gamma   90.00
#
_symmetry.space_group_name_H-M   'P 1'
#
loop_
_entity.id
_entity.type
_entity.pdbx_description
1 polymer ?
#
loop_
_entity_poly.entity_id
_entity_poly.type
_entity_poly.pdbx_seq_one_letter_code
_entity_poly.pdbx_strand_id
1 'polypeptide(L)'
;MRTRLTVATVSLLTLAACGFPKTGVVPPPVEGPAAEAAATKWKGTTPEKLAEGRKLFSEKCNGCHNHPDVDAIPEAKWPGIVAEMREKAKLDEKQGESVLAFVLASRKQP
;
A
#
# COMPACT_ATOMS: atom_id res chain seq x y z
N MET A 1 53.10 -34.52 8.86
CA MET A 1 51.94 -33.88 9.52
C MET A 1 51.59 -32.64 8.70
N ARG A 2 50.52 -32.68 7.87
CA ARG A 2 50.12 -31.56 7.00
C ARG A 2 48.69 -31.16 7.37
N THR A 3 48.56 -30.07 8.11
CA THR A 3 47.28 -29.56 8.62
C THR A 3 46.44 -29.03 7.46
N ARG A 4 45.25 -29.60 7.26
CA ARG A 4 44.27 -29.10 6.29
C ARG A 4 43.55 -27.90 6.91
N LEU A 5 43.81 -26.69 6.43
CA LEU A 5 42.99 -25.52 6.74
C LEU A 5 41.74 -25.55 5.86
N THR A 6 40.60 -25.97 6.41
CA THR A 6 39.28 -25.75 5.83
C THR A 6 38.87 -24.31 6.10
N VAL A 7 38.91 -23.45 5.08
CA VAL A 7 38.31 -22.11 5.12
C VAL A 7 36.81 -22.29 4.87
N ALA A 8 36.01 -22.24 5.93
CA ALA A 8 34.56 -22.13 5.81
C ALA A 8 34.23 -20.67 5.51
N THR A 9 34.02 -20.34 4.23
CA THR A 9 33.44 -19.07 3.82
C THR A 9 31.97 -19.03 4.26
N VAL A 10 31.71 -18.37 5.39
CA VAL A 10 30.35 -18.00 5.81
C VAL A 10 29.90 -16.88 4.87
N SER A 11 29.12 -17.24 3.84
CA SER A 11 28.46 -16.28 2.97
C SER A 11 27.48 -15.43 3.79
N LEU A 12 27.86 -14.18 4.02
CA LEU A 12 27.02 -13.18 4.69
C LEU A 12 25.88 -12.79 3.72
N LEU A 13 24.71 -13.42 3.86
CA LEU A 13 23.49 -12.98 3.18
C LEU A 13 23.09 -11.61 3.73
N THR A 14 23.53 -10.55 3.07
CA THR A 14 23.03 -9.19 3.29
C THR A 14 21.61 -9.10 2.74
N LEU A 15 20.62 -9.28 3.60
CA LEU A 15 19.21 -8.99 3.31
C LEU A 15 19.06 -7.48 3.10
N ALA A 16 19.28 -7.01 1.88
CA ALA A 16 18.94 -5.66 1.45
C ALA A 16 17.41 -5.54 1.35
N ALA A 17 16.74 -5.42 2.49
CA ALA A 17 15.33 -5.04 2.57
C ALA A 17 15.19 -3.51 2.41
N CYS A 18 15.74 -2.95 1.34
CA CYS A 18 15.64 -1.52 1.02
C CYS A 18 14.65 -1.36 -0.14
N GLY A 19 13.36 -1.29 0.15
CA GLY A 19 12.36 -1.07 -0.91
C GLY A 19 10.89 -1.08 -0.47
N PHE A 20 10.57 -1.64 0.70
CA PHE A 20 9.20 -1.63 1.20
C PHE A 20 8.93 -0.39 2.04
N PRO A 21 7.77 0.28 1.85
CA PRO A 21 7.40 1.44 2.66
C PRO A 21 7.17 1.02 4.13
N LYS A 22 7.17 2.02 5.01
CA LYS A 22 6.79 1.83 6.42
C LYS A 22 5.44 1.08 6.48
N THR A 23 5.37 0.07 7.32
CA THR A 23 4.15 -0.71 7.53
C THR A 23 3.16 0.08 8.37
N GLY A 24 1.88 -0.01 8.02
CA GLY A 24 0.75 0.63 8.69
C GLY A 24 -0.35 -0.34 9.04
N VAL A 25 -1.47 0.20 9.52
CA VAL A 25 -2.72 -0.52 9.77
C VAL A 25 -3.75 -0.17 8.69
N VAL A 26 -4.82 -0.95 8.58
CA VAL A 26 -5.96 -0.60 7.72
C VAL A 26 -6.64 0.65 8.29
N PRO A 27 -6.74 1.76 7.53
CA PRO A 27 -7.45 2.95 7.99
C PRO A 27 -8.93 2.66 8.30
N PRO A 28 -9.57 3.42 9.21
CA PRO A 28 -11.00 3.29 9.45
C PRO A 28 -11.82 3.64 8.19
N PRO A 29 -13.12 3.31 8.15
CA PRO A 29 -14.01 3.81 7.10
C PRO A 29 -13.95 5.33 6.97
N VAL A 30 -13.97 5.82 5.73
CA VAL A 30 -14.06 7.25 5.43
C VAL A 30 -15.52 7.59 5.21
N GLU A 31 -16.13 8.28 6.18
CA GLU A 31 -17.56 8.55 6.24
C GLU A 31 -17.84 10.01 6.62
N GLY A 32 -19.09 10.45 6.42
CA GLY A 32 -19.57 11.78 6.82
C GLY A 32 -18.72 12.92 6.24
N PRO A 33 -18.36 13.94 7.06
CA PRO A 33 -17.61 15.11 6.57
C PRO A 33 -16.28 14.79 5.89
N ALA A 34 -15.61 13.70 6.27
CA ALA A 34 -14.36 13.28 5.65
C ALA A 34 -14.60 12.77 4.21
N ALA A 35 -15.69 12.03 3.99
CA ALA A 35 -16.07 11.56 2.65
C ALA A 35 -16.47 12.73 1.73
N GLU A 36 -17.18 13.72 2.26
CA GLU A 36 -17.58 14.94 1.54
C GLU A 36 -16.36 15.78 1.12
N ALA A 37 -15.41 15.97 2.04
CA ALA A 37 -14.14 16.64 1.75
C ALA A 37 -13.34 15.88 0.67
N ALA A 38 -13.31 14.54 0.76
CA ALA A 38 -12.66 13.71 -0.25
C ALA A 38 -13.31 13.82 -1.63
N ALA A 39 -14.65 13.82 -1.71
CA ALA A 39 -15.38 14.02 -2.96
C ALA A 39 -15.11 15.39 -3.60
N THR A 40 -14.87 16.41 -2.78
CA THR A 40 -14.50 17.75 -3.27
C THR A 40 -13.08 17.80 -3.81
N LYS A 41 -12.12 17.14 -3.14
CA LYS A 41 -10.70 17.17 -3.51
C LYS A 41 -10.37 16.22 -4.67
N TRP A 42 -10.89 14.99 -4.65
CA TRP A 42 -10.59 13.96 -5.66
C TRP A 42 -11.85 13.59 -6.42
N LYS A 43 -11.92 14.08 -7.67
CA LYS A 43 -13.07 13.88 -8.55
C LYS A 43 -13.43 12.40 -8.70
N GLY A 44 -14.73 12.11 -8.67
CA GLY A 44 -15.24 10.75 -8.82
C GLY A 44 -15.11 9.88 -7.58
N THR A 45 -14.69 10.44 -6.44
CA THR A 45 -14.81 9.78 -5.13
C THR A 45 -16.28 9.78 -4.71
N THR A 46 -16.82 8.61 -4.38
CA THR A 46 -18.17 8.43 -3.83
C THR A 46 -18.10 7.56 -2.57
N PRO A 47 -19.11 7.59 -1.68
CA PRO A 47 -19.18 6.70 -0.52
C PRO A 47 -19.02 5.21 -0.89
N GLU A 48 -19.59 4.78 -2.01
CA GLU A 48 -19.50 3.40 -2.49
C GLU A 48 -18.07 3.04 -2.90
N LYS A 49 -17.38 3.95 -3.62
CA LYS A 49 -15.96 3.77 -3.99
C LYS A 49 -15.06 3.73 -2.76
N LEU A 50 -15.34 4.55 -1.74
CA LEU A 50 -14.57 4.56 -0.48
C LEU A 50 -14.77 3.24 0.30
N ALA A 51 -16.00 2.76 0.39
CA ALA A 51 -16.32 1.49 1.06
C ALA A 51 -15.69 0.29 0.34
N GLU A 52 -15.83 0.20 -0.99
CA GLU A 52 -15.23 -0.87 -1.80
C GLU A 52 -13.70 -0.79 -1.75
N GLY A 53 -13.13 0.41 -1.88
CA GLY A 53 -11.69 0.64 -1.77
C GLY A 53 -11.11 0.17 -0.44
N ARG A 54 -11.79 0.46 0.68
CA ARG A 54 -11.38 -0.02 2.00
C ARG A 54 -11.42 -1.54 2.10
N LYS A 55 -12.50 -2.16 1.62
CA LYS A 55 -12.66 -3.61 1.63
C LYS A 55 -11.53 -4.29 0.86
N LEU A 56 -11.27 -3.83 -0.36
CA LEU A 56 -10.18 -4.34 -1.20
C LEU A 56 -8.81 -4.11 -0.56
N PHE A 57 -8.55 -2.92 0.00
CA PHE A 57 -7.29 -2.65 0.69
C PHE A 57 -7.08 -3.60 1.88
N SER A 58 -8.12 -3.84 2.69
CA SER A 58 -8.08 -4.74 3.83
C SER A 58 -7.87 -6.20 3.44
N GLU A 59 -8.50 -6.66 2.36
CA GLU A 59 -8.55 -8.08 1.97
C GLU A 59 -7.44 -8.49 0.99
N LYS A 60 -6.90 -7.56 0.20
CA LYS A 60 -6.03 -7.87 -0.95
C LYS A 60 -4.64 -7.27 -0.82
N CYS A 61 -4.51 -6.06 -0.26
CA CYS A 61 -3.22 -5.35 -0.25
C CYS A 61 -2.22 -5.89 0.79
N ASN A 62 -2.60 -6.87 1.60
CA ASN A 62 -1.70 -7.64 2.46
C ASN A 62 -1.33 -9.03 1.93
N GLY A 63 -1.72 -9.37 0.70
CA GLY A 63 -1.47 -10.70 0.14
C GLY A 63 -0.01 -11.00 -0.17
N CYS A 64 0.83 -9.97 -0.36
CA CYS A 64 2.25 -10.14 -0.72
C CYS A 64 3.24 -9.45 0.23
N HIS A 65 2.80 -8.41 0.95
CA HIS A 65 3.57 -7.66 1.95
C HIS A 65 2.60 -7.05 2.96
N ASN A 66 3.08 -6.50 4.07
CA ASN A 66 2.21 -5.82 5.03
C ASN A 66 1.52 -4.59 4.42
N HIS A 67 0.41 -4.14 5.02
CA HIS A 67 -0.24 -2.89 4.63
C HIS A 67 0.74 -1.71 4.73
N PRO A 68 0.81 -0.83 3.72
CA PRO A 68 1.61 0.38 3.81
C PRO A 68 0.97 1.38 4.78
N ASP A 69 1.80 2.14 5.48
CA ASP A 69 1.38 3.35 6.18
C ASP A 69 1.02 4.40 5.12
N VAL A 70 -0.29 4.71 5.03
CA VAL A 70 -0.81 5.58 3.97
C VAL A 70 -0.30 7.02 4.07
N ASP A 71 0.04 7.46 5.28
CA ASP A 71 0.55 8.81 5.56
C ASP A 71 2.05 8.92 5.27
N ALA A 72 2.80 7.81 5.38
CA ALA A 72 4.25 7.77 5.14
C ALA A 72 4.63 7.90 3.65
N ILE A 73 3.66 7.76 2.74
CA ILE A 73 3.87 7.84 1.29
C ILE A 73 3.28 9.16 0.76
N PRO A 74 4.07 9.97 0.01
CA PRO A 74 3.58 11.21 -0.58
C PRO A 74 2.36 10.99 -1.47
N GLU A 75 1.39 11.91 -1.41
CA GLU A 75 0.13 11.86 -2.18
C GLU A 75 0.36 11.52 -3.66
N ALA A 76 1.31 12.23 -4.28
CA ALA A 76 1.61 12.13 -5.71
C ALA A 76 2.15 10.75 -6.15
N LYS A 77 2.62 9.91 -5.22
CA LYS A 77 3.14 8.57 -5.54
C LYS A 77 2.04 7.52 -5.65
N TRP A 78 0.89 7.74 -5.00
CA TRP A 78 -0.17 6.73 -4.91
C TRP A 78 -0.75 6.26 -6.24
N PRO A 79 -0.99 7.12 -7.25
CA PRO A 79 -1.49 6.65 -8.54
C PRO A 79 -0.56 5.61 -9.18
N GLY A 80 0.76 5.84 -9.17
CA GLY A 80 1.74 4.90 -9.71
C GLY A 80 1.82 3.61 -8.89
N ILE A 81 1.79 3.71 -7.56
CA ILE A 81 1.82 2.55 -6.66
C ILE A 81 0.59 1.66 -6.88
N VAL A 82 -0.61 2.24 -6.91
CA VAL A 82 -1.85 1.48 -7.11
C VAL A 82 -1.89 0.89 -8.52
N ALA A 83 -1.39 1.60 -9.54
CA ALA A 83 -1.28 1.07 -10.90
C ALA A 83 -0.38 -0.17 -10.98
N GLU A 84 0.72 -0.22 -10.23
CA GLU A 84 1.59 -1.41 -10.16
C GLU A 84 0.96 -2.53 -9.31
N MET A 85 0.42 -2.17 -8.15
CA MET A 85 -0.10 -3.16 -7.19
C MET A 85 -1.41 -3.81 -7.66
N ARG A 86 -2.26 -3.11 -8.41
CA ARG A 86 -3.52 -3.69 -8.91
C ARG A 86 -3.27 -4.93 -9.76
N GLU A 87 -2.22 -4.94 -10.58
CA GLU A 87 -1.89 -6.08 -11.45
C GLU A 87 -1.37 -7.28 -10.66
N LYS A 88 -0.60 -7.00 -9.59
CA LYS A 88 -0.08 -8.01 -8.67
C LYS A 88 -1.19 -8.59 -7.79
N ALA A 89 -2.09 -7.74 -7.29
CA ALA A 89 -3.23 -8.09 -6.46
C ALA A 89 -4.46 -8.59 -7.25
N LYS A 90 -4.36 -8.67 -8.59
CA LYS A 90 -5.43 -9.13 -9.49
C LYS A 90 -6.72 -8.30 -9.37
N LEU A 91 -6.54 -7.00 -9.21
CA LEU A 91 -7.62 -6.01 -9.24
C LEU A 91 -7.81 -5.51 -10.67
N ASP A 92 -9.07 -5.37 -11.09
CA ASP A 92 -9.39 -4.65 -12.32
C ASP A 92 -9.17 -3.13 -12.16
N GLU A 93 -9.39 -2.37 -13.22
CA GLU A 93 -9.20 -0.92 -13.23
C GLU A 93 -10.12 -0.20 -12.24
N LYS A 94 -11.41 -0.57 -12.16
CA LYS A 94 -12.38 0.07 -11.26
C LYS A 94 -12.08 -0.24 -9.79
N GLN A 95 -11.63 -1.46 -9.52
CA GLN A 95 -11.16 -1.88 -8.20
C GLN A 95 -9.90 -1.10 -7.80
N GLY A 96 -8.96 -0.93 -8.72
CA GLY A 96 -7.78 -0.08 -8.53
C GLY A 96 -8.14 1.37 -8.22
N GLU A 97 -9.06 1.97 -8.99
CA GLU A 97 -9.57 3.32 -8.72
C GLU A 97 -10.21 3.45 -7.34
N SER A 98 -10.98 2.44 -6.91
CA SER A 98 -11.63 2.45 -5.60
C SER A 98 -10.59 2.41 -4.46
N VAL A 99 -9.56 1.56 -4.59
CA VAL A 99 -8.43 1.52 -3.65
C VAL A 99 -7.70 2.86 -3.63
N LEU A 100 -7.43 3.46 -4.79
CA LEU A 100 -6.76 4.76 -4.87
C LEU A 100 -7.58 5.86 -4.17
N ALA A 101 -8.89 5.93 -4.43
CA ALA A 101 -9.78 6.89 -3.79
C ALA A 101 -9.77 6.73 -2.27
N PHE A 102 -9.92 5.49 -1.77
CA PHE A 102 -9.87 5.20 -0.34
C PHE A 102 -8.54 5.60 0.29
N VAL A 103 -7.40 5.25 -0.32
CA VAL A 103 -6.08 5.57 0.23
C VAL A 103 -5.87 7.08 0.30
N LEU A 104 -6.19 7.81 -0.77
CA LEU A 104 -6.05 9.26 -0.80
C LEU A 104 -6.91 9.94 0.27
N ALA A 105 -8.16 9.49 0.42
CA ALA A 105 -9.12 10.02 1.39
C ALA A 105 -8.79 9.65 2.85
N SER A 106 -8.08 8.54 3.07
CA SER A 106 -7.68 8.07 4.41
C SER A 106 -6.47 8.79 4.98
N ARG A 107 -5.76 9.55 4.15
CA ARG A 107 -4.54 10.26 4.56
C ARG A 107 -4.88 11.50 5.38
N LYS A 108 -4.02 11.78 6.37
CA LYS A 108 -4.03 13.09 7.05
C LYS A 108 -3.77 14.17 6.01
N GLN A 109 -4.71 15.09 5.87
CA GLN A 109 -4.51 16.27 5.06
C GLN A 109 -3.43 17.14 5.73
N PRO A 110 -2.52 17.76 4.96
CA PRO A 110 -1.67 18.82 5.50
C PRO A 110 -2.49 20.01 5.98
#